data_AF-A0A373FD40-F1
#
_entry.id   AF-A0A373FD40-F1
#
_cell.length_a   1.000
_cell.length_b   1.000
_cell.length_c   1.000
_cell.angle_alpha   90.00
_cell.angle_beta   90.00
_cell.angle_gamma   90.00
#
_symmetry.space_group_name_H-M   'P 1'
#
loop_
_entity.id
_entity.type
_entity.pdbx_description
1 polymer ?
#
loop_
_entity_poly.entity_id
_entity_poly.type
_entity_poly.pdbx_seq_one_letter_code
_entity_poly.pdbx_strand_id
1 'polypeptide(L)'
;MEATALVAHLEAGIAKLRAITNDPVSIKLSEIIDIELSPSTEGERIYIGRKGWGDTSVNYIDRGLLLDVYSADQTEAIHSVFCPKKDIEKFEDAKKAKIQEFIDLLTRADSAEVSSSPLLTSWNTAPLTGEPDNEIIHFTWVDEDGSYSVTFTETGIENGKWVGGSFICIDSEGDENAIRLHRHIAIAPTLVTAG
;
A
#
# COMPACT_ATOMS: atom_id res chain seq x y z
N MET A 1 -3.25 -19.05 8.99
CA MET A 1 -2.57 -20.25 8.46
C MET A 1 -3.41 -21.01 7.44
N GLU A 2 -4.67 -21.37 7.73
CA GLU A 2 -5.51 -22.13 6.77
C GLU A 2 -5.85 -21.34 5.50
N ALA A 3 -6.25 -20.07 5.63
CA ALA A 3 -6.58 -19.21 4.49
C ALA A 3 -5.40 -19.04 3.51
N THR A 4 -4.19 -18.80 4.02
CA THR A 4 -2.97 -18.67 3.21
C THR A 4 -2.67 -19.94 2.41
N ALA A 5 -2.79 -21.11 3.04
CA ALA A 5 -2.59 -22.39 2.36
C ALA A 5 -3.66 -22.63 1.29
N LEU A 6 -4.91 -22.25 1.56
CA LEU A 6 -6.00 -22.34 0.58
C LEU A 6 -5.76 -21.41 -0.62
N VAL A 7 -5.32 -20.18 -0.39
CA VAL A 7 -4.96 -19.23 -1.47
C VAL A 7 -3.86 -19.82 -2.35
N ALA A 8 -2.76 -20.30 -1.77
CA ALA A 8 -1.67 -20.91 -2.53
C ALA A 8 -2.13 -22.13 -3.35
N HIS A 9 -3.05 -22.93 -2.81
CA HIS A 9 -3.64 -24.04 -3.55
C HIS A 9 -4.50 -23.59 -4.74
N LEU A 10 -5.32 -22.56 -4.55
CA LEU A 10 -6.15 -21.98 -5.62
C LEU A 10 -5.29 -21.36 -6.72
N GLU A 11 -4.25 -20.60 -6.37
CA GLU A 11 -3.30 -20.02 -7.33
C GLU A 11 -2.63 -21.09 -8.19
N ALA A 12 -2.11 -22.15 -7.56
CA ALA A 12 -1.51 -23.27 -8.28
C ALA A 12 -2.53 -24.00 -9.18
N GLY A 13 -3.77 -24.16 -8.69
CA GLY A 13 -4.86 -24.76 -9.44
C GLY A 13 -5.26 -23.95 -10.68
N ILE A 14 -5.39 -22.63 -10.52
CA ILE A 14 -5.70 -21.68 -11.59
C ILE A 14 -4.59 -21.69 -12.65
N ALA A 15 -3.33 -21.61 -12.23
CA ALA A 15 -2.19 -21.65 -13.15
C ALA A 15 -2.18 -22.94 -13.97
N LYS A 16 -2.42 -24.09 -13.31
CA LYS A 16 -2.52 -25.38 -13.99
C LYS A 16 -3.70 -25.43 -14.95
N LEU A 17 -4.87 -24.94 -14.55
CA LEU A 17 -6.07 -24.92 -15.39
C LEU A 17 -5.82 -24.14 -16.68
N ARG A 18 -5.24 -22.94 -16.59
CA ARG A 18 -4.88 -22.10 -17.74
C ARG A 18 -3.83 -22.75 -18.65
N ALA A 19 -2.94 -23.57 -18.09
CA ALA A 19 -1.88 -24.24 -18.86
C ALA A 19 -2.36 -25.46 -19.66
N ILE A 20 -3.47 -26.09 -19.28
CA ILE A 20 -3.95 -27.34 -19.91
C ILE A 20 -5.22 -27.17 -20.76
N THR A 21 -5.85 -26.00 -20.69
CA THR A 21 -7.09 -25.69 -21.41
C THR A 21 -6.77 -24.98 -22.72
N ASN A 22 -7.58 -25.24 -23.76
CA ASN A 22 -7.48 -24.55 -25.04
C ASN A 22 -8.62 -23.52 -25.24
N ASP A 23 -9.65 -23.60 -24.42
CA ASP A 23 -10.82 -22.71 -24.42
C ASP A 23 -10.95 -22.06 -23.04
N PRO A 24 -11.55 -20.86 -22.93
CA PRO A 24 -11.84 -20.22 -21.65
C PRO A 24 -12.65 -21.12 -20.70
N VAL A 25 -12.37 -21.03 -19.41
CA VAL A 25 -13.05 -21.83 -18.37
C VAL A 25 -13.65 -20.94 -17.30
N SER A 26 -14.94 -21.13 -17.01
CA SER A 26 -15.67 -20.43 -15.96
C SER A 26 -15.58 -21.14 -14.60
N ILE A 27 -15.16 -20.41 -13.58
CA ILE A 27 -15.20 -20.79 -12.17
C ILE A 27 -16.36 -20.05 -11.51
N LYS A 28 -17.35 -20.79 -10.99
CA LYS A 28 -18.49 -20.20 -10.28
C LYS A 28 -18.06 -19.67 -8.91
N LEU A 29 -18.35 -18.40 -8.64
CA LEU A 29 -18.25 -17.82 -7.29
C LEU A 29 -19.57 -17.89 -6.53
N SER A 30 -20.70 -17.82 -7.25
CA SER A 30 -22.05 -17.94 -6.71
C SER A 30 -23.00 -18.46 -7.79
N GLU A 31 -24.30 -18.48 -7.52
CA GLU A 31 -25.31 -18.87 -8.53
C GLU A 31 -25.40 -17.91 -9.73
N ILE A 32 -24.97 -16.67 -9.54
CA ILE A 32 -25.16 -15.58 -10.51
C ILE A 32 -23.86 -14.88 -10.91
N ILE A 33 -22.73 -15.22 -10.29
CA ILE A 33 -21.41 -14.66 -10.60
C ILE A 33 -20.44 -15.80 -10.88
N ASP A 34 -19.69 -15.66 -11.96
CA ASP A 34 -18.57 -16.51 -12.33
C ASP A 34 -17.36 -15.67 -12.77
N ILE A 35 -16.18 -16.28 -12.67
CA ILE A 35 -14.95 -15.75 -13.25
C ILE A 35 -14.58 -16.66 -14.41
N GLU A 36 -14.47 -16.11 -15.60
CA GLU A 36 -13.90 -16.82 -16.74
C GLU A 36 -12.42 -16.51 -16.89
N LEU A 37 -11.64 -17.58 -16.99
CA LEU A 37 -10.19 -17.57 -17.11
C LEU A 37 -9.81 -17.98 -18.53
N SER A 38 -9.07 -17.12 -19.22
CA SER A 38 -8.53 -17.44 -20.54
C SER A 38 -7.34 -18.42 -20.44
N PRO A 39 -7.14 -19.27 -21.45
CA PRO A 39 -5.91 -20.06 -21.60
C PRO A 39 -4.65 -19.20 -21.49
N SER A 40 -3.53 -19.79 -21.07
CA SER A 40 -2.26 -19.06 -20.93
C SER A 40 -1.74 -18.46 -22.24
N THR A 41 -2.19 -18.98 -23.38
CA THR A 41 -1.85 -18.50 -24.72
C THR A 41 -2.62 -17.25 -25.16
N GLU A 42 -3.69 -16.88 -24.44
CA GLU A 42 -4.59 -15.76 -24.80
C GLU A 42 -4.38 -14.52 -23.91
N GLY A 43 -3.30 -14.50 -23.13
CA GLY A 43 -2.92 -13.40 -22.26
C GLY A 43 -3.57 -13.46 -20.87
N GLU A 44 -3.54 -12.34 -20.15
CA GLU A 44 -3.91 -12.22 -18.73
C GLU A 44 -5.30 -11.60 -18.52
N ARG A 45 -6.19 -11.70 -19.52
CA ARG A 45 -7.54 -11.16 -19.39
C ARG A 45 -8.36 -12.00 -18.42
N ILE A 46 -9.10 -11.31 -17.56
CA ILE A 46 -10.07 -11.93 -16.65
C ILE A 46 -11.44 -11.38 -16.98
N TYR A 47 -12.43 -12.26 -17.06
CA TYR A 47 -13.84 -11.90 -17.19
C TYR A 47 -14.56 -12.19 -15.90
N ILE A 48 -15.39 -11.24 -15.46
CA ILE A 48 -16.35 -11.43 -14.37
C ILE A 48 -17.73 -11.39 -14.99
N GLY A 49 -18.35 -12.57 -15.06
CA GLY A 49 -19.68 -12.75 -15.59
C GLY A 49 -20.74 -12.57 -14.52
N ARG A 50 -21.83 -11.88 -14.88
CA ARG A 50 -23.05 -11.84 -14.08
C ARG A 50 -24.24 -12.33 -14.89
N LYS A 51 -24.82 -13.46 -14.47
CA LYS A 51 -25.95 -14.09 -15.14
C LYS A 51 -27.09 -13.09 -15.37
N GLY A 52 -27.42 -12.89 -16.65
CA GLY A 52 -28.51 -12.03 -17.12
C GLY A 52 -28.17 -10.54 -17.19
N TRP A 53 -26.95 -10.12 -16.83
CA TRP A 53 -26.48 -8.74 -16.97
C TRP A 53 -25.43 -8.63 -18.07
N GLY A 54 -24.51 -9.59 -18.11
CA GLY A 54 -23.37 -9.62 -19.03
C GLY A 54 -22.06 -9.70 -18.27
N ASP A 55 -20.98 -9.32 -18.93
CA ASP A 55 -19.62 -9.59 -18.48
C ASP A 55 -18.83 -8.29 -18.36
N THR A 56 -17.88 -8.27 -17.42
CA THR A 56 -16.86 -7.22 -17.34
C THR A 56 -15.50 -7.86 -17.54
N SER A 57 -14.75 -7.37 -18.52
CA SER A 57 -13.37 -7.81 -18.72
C SER A 57 -12.39 -6.80 -18.12
N VAL A 58 -11.35 -7.33 -17.49
CA VAL A 58 -10.23 -6.58 -16.93
C VAL A 58 -8.97 -7.08 -17.63
N ASN A 59 -8.25 -6.17 -18.29
CA ASN A 59 -7.08 -6.51 -19.09
C ASN A 59 -5.93 -5.52 -18.85
N TYR A 60 -4.92 -5.96 -18.12
CA TYR A 60 -3.66 -5.23 -18.00
C TYR A 60 -2.80 -5.49 -19.24
N ILE A 61 -2.48 -4.43 -19.96
CA ILE A 61 -1.62 -4.44 -21.15
C ILE A 61 -0.41 -3.52 -20.92
N ASP A 62 0.61 -3.61 -21.77
CA ASP A 62 1.83 -2.80 -21.66
C ASP A 62 1.57 -1.27 -21.58
N ARG A 63 0.44 -0.83 -22.16
CA ARG A 63 0.04 0.59 -22.19
C ARG A 63 -0.83 1.03 -21.02
N GLY A 64 -1.35 0.11 -20.19
CA GLY A 64 -2.23 0.44 -19.07
C GLY A 64 -3.30 -0.62 -18.81
N LEU A 65 -4.38 -0.23 -18.15
CA LEU A 65 -5.54 -1.07 -17.86
C LEU A 65 -6.68 -0.75 -18.82
N LEU A 66 -7.24 -1.77 -19.47
CA LEU A 66 -8.50 -1.70 -20.20
C LEU A 66 -9.58 -2.44 -19.42
N LEU A 67 -10.71 -1.77 -19.22
CA LEU A 67 -11.92 -2.34 -18.63
C LEU A 67 -13.04 -2.23 -19.66
N ASP A 68 -13.57 -3.36 -20.07
CA ASP A 68 -14.69 -3.44 -21.02
C ASP A 68 -15.91 -4.05 -20.35
N VAL A 69 -17.09 -3.47 -20.61
CA VAL A 69 -18.38 -3.98 -20.15
C VAL A 69 -19.15 -4.48 -21.36
N TYR A 70 -19.70 -5.68 -21.25
CA TYR A 70 -20.52 -6.35 -22.27
C TYR A 70 -21.91 -6.59 -21.70
N SER A 71 -22.95 -6.44 -22.52
CA SER A 71 -24.28 -6.94 -22.15
C SER A 71 -24.36 -8.45 -22.42
N ALA A 72 -25.26 -9.15 -21.74
CA ALA A 72 -25.42 -10.61 -21.86
C ALA A 72 -25.75 -11.11 -23.28
N ASP A 73 -26.17 -10.22 -24.17
CA ASP A 73 -26.63 -10.50 -25.53
C ASP A 73 -25.68 -9.94 -26.61
N GLN A 74 -24.56 -9.34 -26.24
CA GLN A 74 -23.65 -8.67 -27.18
C GLN A 74 -22.21 -9.16 -27.03
N THR A 75 -21.53 -9.27 -28.18
CA THR A 75 -20.11 -9.61 -28.25
C THR A 75 -19.20 -8.38 -28.27
N GLU A 76 -19.76 -7.21 -28.51
CA GLU A 76 -19.04 -5.94 -28.50
C GLU A 76 -19.21 -5.24 -27.15
N ALA A 77 -18.18 -4.52 -26.72
CA ALA A 77 -18.23 -3.78 -25.48
C ALA A 77 -19.24 -2.63 -25.59
N ILE A 78 -20.20 -2.59 -24.67
CA ILE A 78 -21.15 -1.47 -24.52
C ILE A 78 -20.52 -0.27 -23.83
N HIS A 79 -19.42 -0.49 -23.11
CA HIS A 79 -18.63 0.55 -22.49
C HIS A 79 -17.17 0.12 -22.33
N SER A 80 -16.25 1.06 -22.50
CA SER A 80 -14.81 0.83 -22.35
C SER A 80 -14.16 1.98 -21.60
N VAL A 81 -13.35 1.64 -20.60
CA VAL A 81 -12.51 2.59 -19.86
C VAL A 81 -11.05 2.18 -20.02
N PHE A 82 -10.22 3.11 -20.46
CA PHE A 82 -8.77 2.92 -20.53
C PHE A 82 -8.08 3.81 -19.50
N CYS A 83 -7.33 3.21 -18.59
CA CYS A 83 -6.45 3.90 -17.67
C CYS A 83 -4.99 3.72 -18.14
N PRO A 84 -4.35 4.78 -18.67
CA PRO A 84 -2.98 4.71 -19.14
C PRO A 84 -2.01 4.29 -18.03
N LYS A 85 -0.99 3.51 -18.38
CA LYS A 85 0.07 3.06 -17.45
C LYS A 85 0.68 4.22 -16.66
N LYS A 86 0.98 5.34 -17.34
CA LYS A 86 1.52 6.56 -16.71
C LYS A 86 0.64 7.12 -15.59
N ASP A 87 -0.68 6.92 -15.67
CA ASP A 87 -1.61 7.45 -14.67
C ASP A 87 -1.74 6.49 -13.50
N ILE A 88 -1.57 5.17 -13.73
CA ILE A 88 -1.39 4.16 -12.69
C ILE A 88 -0.07 4.39 -11.94
N GLU A 89 1.03 4.57 -12.66
CA GLU A 89 2.37 4.80 -12.09
C GLU A 89 2.44 6.09 -11.25
N LYS A 90 1.72 7.15 -11.63
CA LYS A 90 1.63 8.37 -10.82
C LYS A 90 1.05 8.13 -9.42
N PHE A 91 0.15 7.17 -9.26
CA PHE A 91 -0.35 6.84 -7.93
C PHE A 91 0.75 6.22 -7.07
N GLU A 92 1.54 5.31 -7.63
CA GLU A 92 2.68 4.70 -6.92
C GLU A 92 3.77 5.73 -6.60
N ASP A 93 4.08 6.63 -7.54
CA ASP A 93 5.02 7.73 -7.32
C ASP A 93 4.54 8.67 -6.21
N ALA A 94 3.24 8.98 -6.17
CA ALA A 94 2.66 9.85 -5.15
C ALA A 94 2.72 9.22 -3.75
N LYS A 95 2.47 7.91 -3.63
CA LYS A 95 2.63 7.17 -2.36
C LYS A 95 4.07 7.25 -1.87
N LYS A 96 5.02 6.91 -2.73
CA LYS A 96 6.44 6.95 -2.42
C LYS A 96 6.92 8.36 -2.04
N ALA A 97 6.44 9.38 -2.74
CA ALA A 97 6.75 10.77 -2.45
C ALA A 97 6.27 11.19 -1.05
N LYS A 98 5.07 10.74 -0.63
CA LYS A 98 4.54 11.01 0.71
C LYS A 98 5.40 10.36 1.81
N ILE A 99 5.80 9.10 1.62
CA ILE A 99 6.67 8.41 2.58
C ILE A 99 8.02 9.13 2.67
N GLN A 100 8.60 9.49 1.52
CA GLN A 100 9.87 10.22 1.46
C GLN A 100 9.78 11.58 2.15
N GLU A 101 8.69 12.33 1.98
CA GLU A 101 8.48 13.60 2.66
C GLU A 101 8.51 13.46 4.19
N PHE A 102 7.89 12.40 4.73
CA PHE A 102 7.95 12.13 6.16
C PHE A 102 9.38 11.77 6.62
N ILE A 103 10.08 10.91 5.88
CA ILE A 103 11.48 10.55 6.17
C ILE A 103 12.39 11.78 6.13
N ASP A 104 12.19 12.69 5.18
CA ASP A 104 12.96 13.93 5.07
C ASP A 104 12.71 14.85 6.28
N LEU A 105 11.48 14.92 6.77
CA LEU A 105 11.14 15.66 7.99
C LEU A 105 11.78 15.01 9.22
N LEU A 106 11.70 13.68 9.33
CA LEU A 106 12.32 12.92 10.40
C LEU A 106 13.84 13.12 10.41
N THR A 107 14.50 13.05 9.24
CA THR A 107 15.95 13.28 9.09
C THR A 107 16.39 14.67 9.54
N ARG A 108 15.49 15.66 9.44
CA ARG A 108 15.74 17.05 9.85
C ARG A 108 15.34 17.35 11.29
N ALA A 109 14.70 16.41 11.99
CA ALA A 109 14.32 16.56 13.37
C ALA A 109 15.55 16.38 14.27
N ASP A 110 15.64 17.20 15.31
CA ASP A 110 16.65 17.05 16.36
C ASP A 110 16.16 16.06 17.44
N SER A 111 14.85 15.93 17.59
CA SER A 111 14.22 14.95 18.46
C SER A 111 12.79 14.61 18.02
N ALA A 112 12.29 13.48 18.51
CA ALA A 112 10.95 12.99 18.24
C ALA A 112 10.26 12.47 19.52
N GLU A 113 8.94 12.57 19.58
CA GLU A 113 8.09 11.89 20.57
C GLU A 113 7.18 10.93 19.81
N VAL A 114 7.02 9.70 20.28
CA VAL A 114 6.10 8.71 19.72
C VAL A 114 5.10 8.29 20.78
N SER A 115 3.86 8.73 20.63
CA SER A 115 2.75 8.49 21.56
C SER A 115 3.10 8.93 22.99
N SER A 116 3.45 8.00 23.87
CA SER A 116 3.83 8.25 25.27
C SER A 116 5.33 8.07 25.53
N SER A 117 6.16 8.02 24.49
CA SER A 117 7.61 7.89 24.65
C SER A 117 8.20 9.15 25.34
N PRO A 118 9.36 9.01 25.99
CA PRO A 118 10.20 10.17 26.28
C PRO A 118 10.66 10.85 24.98
N LEU A 119 11.24 12.04 25.09
CA LEU A 119 11.83 12.75 23.96
C LEU A 119 13.05 11.98 23.43
N LEU A 120 12.94 11.43 22.22
CA LEU A 120 13.96 10.60 21.58
C LEU A 120 14.88 11.45 20.71
N THR A 121 16.18 11.22 20.80
CA THR A 121 17.20 11.92 19.98
C THR A 121 17.86 11.01 18.95
N SER A 122 17.39 9.76 18.83
CA SER A 122 17.91 8.78 17.88
C SER A 122 16.84 7.78 17.48
N TRP A 123 16.92 7.32 16.24
CA TRP A 123 16.08 6.30 15.62
C TRP A 123 16.82 5.69 14.44
N ASN A 124 16.34 4.56 13.93
CA ASN A 124 16.89 3.93 12.73
C ASN A 124 15.91 4.06 11.56
N THR A 125 16.44 4.23 10.36
CA THR A 125 15.67 4.24 9.12
C THR A 125 16.22 3.21 8.14
N ALA A 126 15.35 2.57 7.36
CA ALA A 126 15.73 1.66 6.28
C ALA A 126 15.35 2.24 4.89
N PRO A 127 15.97 1.76 3.80
CA PRO A 127 15.62 2.17 2.45
C PRO A 127 14.18 1.77 2.07
N LEU A 128 13.55 2.59 1.22
CA LEU A 128 12.27 2.26 0.61
C LEU A 128 12.43 1.15 -0.44
N THR A 129 11.60 0.12 -0.34
CA THR A 129 11.50 -0.99 -1.31
C THR A 129 10.23 -0.89 -2.15
N GLY A 130 9.20 -0.20 -1.66
CA GLY A 130 7.86 -0.17 -2.25
C GLY A 130 6.98 -1.35 -1.83
N GLU A 131 7.46 -2.24 -0.96
CA GLU A 131 6.68 -3.35 -0.44
C GLU A 131 5.83 -2.89 0.76
N PRO A 132 4.54 -3.28 0.84
CA PRO A 132 3.63 -2.80 1.89
C PRO A 132 4.13 -3.00 3.33
N ASP A 133 4.76 -4.15 3.59
CA ASP A 133 5.22 -4.58 4.91
C ASP A 133 6.68 -4.18 5.17
N ASN A 134 7.30 -3.39 4.29
CA ASN A 134 8.68 -2.97 4.48
C ASN A 134 8.79 -2.05 5.70
N GLU A 135 9.51 -2.50 6.73
CA GLU A 135 9.79 -1.73 7.95
C GLU A 135 10.85 -0.67 7.69
N ILE A 136 10.48 0.60 7.84
CA ILE A 136 11.31 1.74 7.39
C ILE A 136 11.76 2.66 8.51
N ILE A 137 11.10 2.66 9.66
CA ILE A 137 11.44 3.51 10.81
C ILE A 137 11.32 2.69 12.08
N HIS A 138 12.34 2.78 12.93
CA HIS A 138 12.37 2.09 14.21
C HIS A 138 12.82 3.02 15.33
N PHE A 139 11.96 3.19 16.32
CA PHE A 139 12.26 3.93 17.55
C PHE A 139 12.46 2.95 18.69
N THR A 140 13.44 3.21 19.55
CA THR A 140 13.68 2.45 20.78
C THR A 140 13.92 3.41 21.93
N TRP A 141 13.41 3.05 23.12
CA TRP A 141 13.68 3.79 24.34
C TRP A 141 13.63 2.88 25.56
N VAL A 142 14.17 3.38 26.66
CA VAL A 142 14.12 2.74 27.97
C VAL A 142 13.60 3.78 28.95
N ASP A 143 12.65 3.38 29.79
CA ASP A 143 12.16 4.18 30.92
C ASP A 143 12.16 3.34 32.21
N GLU A 144 11.46 3.81 33.25
CA GLU A 144 11.39 3.14 34.55
C GLU A 144 10.71 1.77 34.50
N ASP A 145 9.84 1.54 33.53
CA ASP A 145 9.00 0.34 33.40
C ASP A 145 9.61 -0.71 32.46
N GLY A 146 10.56 -0.33 31.59
CA GLY A 146 11.29 -1.28 30.75
C GLY A 146 11.91 -0.71 29.49
N SER A 147 12.21 -1.62 28.56
CA SER A 147 12.68 -1.29 27.20
C SER A 147 11.52 -1.43 26.23
N TYR A 148 11.34 -0.44 25.36
CA TYR A 148 10.25 -0.34 24.41
C TYR A 148 10.78 -0.08 23.01
N SER A 149 9.98 -0.46 22.03
CA SER A 149 10.24 -0.18 20.63
C SER A 149 8.96 -0.05 19.84
N VAL A 150 8.98 0.74 18.79
CA VAL A 150 7.89 0.80 17.80
C VAL A 150 8.50 0.89 16.40
N THR A 151 7.91 0.13 15.49
CA THR A 151 8.38 0.02 14.09
C THR A 151 7.25 0.42 13.15
N PHE A 152 7.57 1.22 12.14
CA PHE A 152 6.60 1.65 11.13
C PHE A 152 6.95 1.09 9.77
N THR A 153 5.94 0.62 9.05
CA THR A 153 6.05 0.14 7.67
C THR A 153 5.81 1.27 6.66
N GLU A 154 6.18 1.03 5.39
CA GLU A 154 5.83 1.92 4.28
C GLU A 154 4.32 2.20 4.23
N THR A 155 3.48 1.16 4.35
CA THR A 155 2.02 1.30 4.37
C THR A 155 1.52 2.11 5.56
N GLY A 156 2.14 1.93 6.73
CA GLY A 156 1.80 2.68 7.94
C GLY A 156 1.99 4.19 7.72
N ILE A 157 3.14 4.58 7.17
CA ILE A 157 3.46 5.99 6.86
C ILE A 157 2.64 6.51 5.67
N GLU A 158 2.46 5.71 4.61
CA GLU A 158 1.65 6.04 3.44
C GLU A 158 0.23 6.44 3.85
N ASN A 159 -0.38 5.70 4.78
CA ASN A 159 -1.74 5.97 5.25
C ASN A 159 -1.81 7.01 6.38
N GLY A 160 -0.66 7.42 6.92
CA GLY A 160 -0.58 8.40 7.99
C GLY A 160 -1.03 9.80 7.60
N LYS A 161 -1.30 10.65 8.59
CA LYS A 161 -1.77 12.03 8.38
C LYS A 161 -1.34 12.98 9.48
N TRP A 162 -1.12 14.25 9.13
CA TRP A 162 -0.86 15.30 10.11
C TRP A 162 -2.15 15.77 10.79
N VAL A 163 -2.18 15.74 12.12
CA VAL A 163 -3.26 16.23 12.98
C VAL A 163 -2.65 16.98 14.15
N GLY A 164 -2.95 18.27 14.31
CA GLY A 164 -2.54 19.04 15.49
C GLY A 164 -1.03 19.08 15.74
N GLY A 165 -0.21 19.05 14.68
CA GLY A 165 1.26 19.06 14.78
C GLY A 165 1.91 17.70 15.03
N SER A 166 1.13 16.63 15.09
CA SER A 166 1.61 15.25 15.15
C SER A 166 1.23 14.50 13.87
N PHE A 167 2.06 13.55 13.47
CA PHE A 167 1.78 12.62 12.39
C PHE A 167 1.18 11.35 12.98
N ILE A 168 -0.07 11.05 12.62
CA ILE A 168 -0.82 9.90 13.11
C ILE A 168 -0.72 8.77 12.08
N CYS A 169 -0.19 7.62 12.47
CA CYS A 169 -0.01 6.46 11.60
C CYS A 169 -0.13 5.14 12.36
N ILE A 170 -0.33 4.05 11.64
CA ILE A 170 -0.37 2.69 12.19
C ILE A 170 1.05 2.10 12.17
N ASP A 171 1.46 1.45 13.25
CA ASP A 171 2.74 0.72 13.33
C ASP A 171 2.66 -0.67 12.70
N SER A 172 3.74 -1.45 12.76
CA SER A 172 3.79 -2.81 12.21
C SER A 172 2.94 -3.83 12.99
N GLU A 173 2.50 -3.49 14.21
CA GLU A 173 1.64 -4.33 15.05
C GLU A 173 0.15 -4.02 14.86
N GLY A 174 -0.18 -2.93 14.18
CA GLY A 174 -1.55 -2.51 13.89
C GLY A 174 -2.08 -1.41 14.82
N ASP A 175 -1.24 -0.86 15.68
CA ASP A 175 -1.61 0.16 16.67
C ASP A 175 -1.42 1.58 16.13
N GLU A 176 -2.36 2.47 16.47
CA GLU A 176 -2.29 3.89 16.10
C GLU A 176 -1.33 4.64 17.01
N ASN A 177 -0.36 5.33 16.40
CA ASN A 177 0.66 6.10 17.09
C ASN A 177 0.72 7.54 16.60
N ALA A 178 1.08 8.45 17.51
CA ALA A 178 1.25 9.87 17.21
C ALA A 178 2.74 10.25 17.26
N ILE A 179 3.33 10.59 16.12
CA ILE A 179 4.73 11.02 16.03
C ILE A 179 4.80 12.55 16.01
N ARG A 180 5.50 13.15 16.97
CA ARG A 180 5.81 14.58 16.95
C ARG A 180 7.29 14.78 16.69
N LEU A 181 7.62 15.69 15.77
CA LEU A 181 9.00 16.02 15.38
C LEU A 181 9.36 17.42 15.88
N HIS A 182 10.54 17.56 16.44
CA HIS A 182 11.03 18.80 17.01
C HIS A 182 12.32 19.24 16.32
N ARG A 183 12.44 20.55 16.10
CA ARG A 183 13.67 21.20 15.68
C ARG A 183 14.10 22.21 16.73
N HIS A 184 15.31 22.10 17.21
CA HIS A 184 15.87 22.93 18.26
C HIS A 184 16.55 24.16 17.65
N ILE A 185 16.26 25.33 18.24
CA ILE A 185 16.92 26.58 17.88
C ILE A 185 17.65 27.05 19.12
N ALA A 186 18.98 27.11 19.05
CA ALA A 186 19.79 27.64 20.13
C ALA A 186 19.49 29.14 20.33
N ILE A 187 19.18 29.53 21.57
CA ILE A 187 19.04 30.94 21.94
C ILE A 187 20.34 31.35 22.63
N ALA A 188 21.11 32.22 21.99
CA ALA A 188 22.32 32.79 22.60
C ALA A 188 21.95 33.94 23.57
N PRO A 189 22.58 34.04 24.75
CA PRO A 189 22.38 35.19 25.64
C PRO A 189 22.84 36.47 24.94
N THR A 190 22.00 37.52 24.93
CA THR A 190 22.43 38.85 24.49
C THR A 190 23.31 39.45 25.58
N LEU A 191 24.59 39.68 25.30
CA LEU A 191 25.48 40.39 26.24
C LEU A 191 24.98 41.83 26.39
N VAL A 192 24.38 42.14 27.54
CA VAL A 192 24.13 43.52 27.94
C VAL A 192 25.46 44.08 28.43
N THR A 193 26.11 44.92 27.62
CA THR A 193 27.27 45.69 28.07
C THR A 193 26.83 46.69 29.12
N ALA A 194 27.28 46.52 30.37
CA ALA A 194 27.16 47.56 31.40
C ALA A 194 28.04 48.75 30.99
N GLY A 195 27.42 49.93 30.89
CA GLY A 195 28.08 51.21 30.61
C GLY A 195 28.70 51.86 31.84
#